data_AF-A0A427XNG4-F1
#
_entry.id   AF-A0A427XNG4-F1
#
_cell.length_a   1.000
_cell.length_b   1.000
_cell.length_c   1.000
_cell.angle_alpha   90.00
_cell.angle_beta   90.00
_cell.angle_gamma   90.00
#
_symmetry.space_group_name_H-M   'P 1'
#
loop_
_entity.id
_entity.type
_entity.pdbx_description
1 polymer ?
#
loop_
_entity_poly.entity_id
_entity_poly.type
_entity_poly.pdbx_seq_one_letter_code
_entity_poly.pdbx_strand_id
1 'polypeptide(L)'
;MLTLRGDAHARPLSPATHDVWDIFTEVDIAEMFAFYFDNLNRAVTVLDPVLHTPAACAASSPLLFTTVLAVTSKVTRPRDYDVVLQRANGLLGHAMEAGLLDLEIVQAIILLTHWRKVDDQSAYRRIGYAVRMAYELKLSVRGPRPLPTDEIAARKVLNPERTWLILVIADHNISIHRSLPRTVSADSKDDDVADWDMSSTPYTCPGQSTLVPWLEFARLTVLYKELLMGQFDNPSSQTVHAWLEGNWRRWRGKWLLRADEHGFERGQVSMVKIFDALFLFHLREYGFFYALRHSNNQDDFDRAEATQLPIAFSLCVDAALAIGDVFHADFVQHDYLSYCFDLLWVALVISMIWLVRNMTAMSPDHRSRVISSLTAIQAATGNASNSHDDMSAYIFRLTKHILDSAKNGTRGLPDPDTSVVDPAGLAPEWTVSSTSEIIREQLWHHTPVSAPQPYAYNPVPQVQESQAPLLDALFPAPDDDIWRLLIPDTGQLPTGQLAQLAGF
;
A
#
# COMPACT_ATOMS: atom_id res chain seq x y z
N MET A 1 39.01 -15.83 10.84
CA MET A 1 39.36 -15.34 12.19
C MET A 1 39.79 -13.89 12.05
N LEU A 2 38.83 -12.97 12.12
CA LEU A 2 39.03 -11.51 12.20
C LEU A 2 37.91 -11.01 13.11
N THR A 3 38.22 -10.98 14.41
CA THR A 3 37.40 -10.40 15.47
C THR A 3 37.39 -8.89 15.31
N LEU A 4 36.32 -8.34 14.75
CA LEU A 4 36.00 -6.92 14.92
C LEU A 4 35.05 -6.79 16.12
N ARG A 5 35.63 -6.95 17.32
CA ARG A 5 35.14 -6.23 18.50
C ARG A 5 35.70 -4.82 18.36
N GLY A 6 34.86 -3.89 17.94
CA GLY A 6 35.08 -2.47 18.16
C GLY A 6 34.11 -2.04 19.24
N ASP A 7 34.60 -1.94 20.47
CA ASP A 7 33.98 -1.11 21.51
C ASP A 7 34.04 0.34 21.00
N ALA A 8 33.09 0.72 20.15
CA ALA A 8 32.85 2.11 19.83
C ALA A 8 32.11 2.68 21.04
N HIS A 9 32.82 3.46 21.85
CA HIS A 9 32.23 4.31 22.87
C HIS A 9 30.97 4.97 22.33
N ALA A 10 29.80 4.54 22.83
CA ALA A 10 28.54 5.20 22.61
C ALA A 10 28.70 6.64 23.10
N ARG A 11 28.85 7.59 22.18
CA ARG A 11 28.52 8.98 22.50
C ARG A 11 27.03 8.95 22.86
N PRO A 12 26.63 9.40 24.06
CA PRO A 12 25.22 9.52 24.36
C PRO A 12 24.60 10.44 23.30
N LEU A 13 23.58 9.93 22.60
CA LEU A 13 22.70 10.74 21.79
C LEU A 13 21.97 11.70 22.73
N SER A 14 22.56 12.87 23.00
CA SER A 14 21.82 13.98 23.60
C SER A 14 22.55 15.29 23.34
N PRO A 15 22.06 16.11 22.41
CA PRO A 15 21.64 17.44 22.80
C PRO A 15 20.32 17.30 23.58
N ALA A 16 20.22 17.97 24.74
CA ALA A 16 19.06 17.99 25.64
C ALA A 16 17.72 18.42 24.97
N THR A 17 17.72 18.72 23.67
CA THR A 17 16.59 19.18 22.85
C THR A 17 15.70 18.06 22.31
N HIS A 18 16.13 16.79 22.37
CA HIS A 18 15.36 15.65 21.81
C HIS A 18 14.86 14.66 22.87
N ASP A 19 15.09 14.95 24.14
CA ASP A 19 14.56 14.14 25.22
C ASP A 19 13.02 14.25 25.25
N VAL A 20 12.30 13.22 25.67
CA VAL A 20 10.82 13.17 25.76
C VAL A 20 10.29 13.24 27.19
N TRP A 21 11.18 13.18 28.19
CA TRP A 21 10.81 13.23 29.62
C TRP A 21 10.24 14.59 30.07
N ASP A 22 10.37 15.64 29.27
CA ASP A 22 9.71 16.94 29.49
C ASP A 22 8.26 16.97 28.97
N ILE A 23 7.84 15.98 28.19
CA ILE A 23 6.46 15.83 27.68
C ILE A 23 5.71 14.75 28.46
N PHE A 24 6.36 13.61 28.74
CA PHE A 24 5.72 12.43 29.29
C PHE A 24 6.31 12.02 30.65
N THR A 25 5.42 11.63 31.56
CA THR A 25 5.80 11.00 32.83
C THR A 25 6.12 9.51 32.62
N GLU A 26 6.73 8.87 33.63
CA GLU A 26 6.97 7.42 33.61
C GLU A 26 5.68 6.60 33.42
N VAL A 27 4.56 7.08 33.98
CA VAL A 27 3.24 6.44 33.84
C VAL A 27 2.75 6.54 32.41
N ASP A 28 2.84 7.73 31.80
CA ASP A 28 2.48 7.93 30.39
C ASP A 28 3.26 6.99 29.48
N ILE A 29 4.58 6.88 29.71
CA ILE A 29 5.47 6.03 28.91
C ILE A 29 5.09 4.55 29.05
N ALA A 30 4.81 4.08 30.26
CA ALA A 30 4.38 2.70 30.49
C ALA A 30 3.06 2.39 29.77
N GLU A 31 2.06 3.29 29.87
CA GLU A 31 0.78 3.16 29.19
C GLU A 31 0.92 3.16 27.66
N MET A 32 1.77 4.03 27.12
CA MET A 32 2.00 4.12 25.68
C MET A 32 2.73 2.89 25.14
N PHE A 33 3.75 2.37 25.84
CA PHE A 33 4.38 1.11 25.43
C PHE A 33 3.42 -0.07 25.49
N ALA A 34 2.57 -0.14 26.52
CA ALA A 34 1.52 -1.17 26.59
C ALA A 34 0.58 -1.06 25.38
N PHE A 35 0.07 0.15 25.09
CA PHE A 35 -0.78 0.39 23.93
C PHE A 35 -0.09 0.01 22.61
N TYR A 36 1.19 0.33 22.45
CA TYR A 36 1.97 -0.04 21.27
C TYR A 36 1.98 -1.55 21.06
N PHE A 37 2.34 -2.34 22.09
CA PHE A 37 2.39 -3.80 21.94
C PHE A 37 1.02 -4.44 21.79
N ASP A 38 -0.01 -3.87 22.42
CA ASP A 38 -1.37 -4.37 22.36
C ASP A 38 -2.10 -4.02 21.05
N ASN A 39 -1.61 -3.05 20.27
CA ASN A 39 -2.30 -2.60 19.07
C ASN A 39 -1.36 -2.47 17.87
N LEU A 40 -0.39 -1.56 17.93
CA LEU A 40 0.43 -1.18 16.78
C LEU A 40 1.46 -2.25 16.38
N ASN A 41 2.12 -2.89 17.36
CA ASN A 41 3.10 -3.93 17.07
C ASN A 41 2.44 -5.16 16.46
N ARG A 42 1.15 -5.42 16.69
CA ARG A 42 0.48 -6.59 16.11
C ARG A 42 0.31 -6.50 14.60
N ALA A 43 0.36 -5.28 14.03
CA ALA A 43 0.29 -5.05 12.60
C ALA A 43 1.64 -5.19 11.89
N VAL A 44 2.73 -4.74 12.54
CA VAL A 44 4.08 -4.70 11.93
C VAL A 44 4.97 -5.84 12.45
N THR A 45 4.81 -6.22 13.70
CA THR A 45 5.53 -7.25 14.47
C THR A 45 7.05 -7.06 14.53
N VAL A 46 7.54 -5.82 14.47
CA VAL A 46 9.00 -5.59 14.41
C VAL A 46 9.68 -5.73 15.76
N LEU A 47 8.98 -5.38 16.85
CA LEU A 47 9.55 -5.43 18.19
C LEU A 47 9.06 -6.66 18.97
N ASP A 48 9.95 -7.15 19.83
CA ASP A 48 9.67 -8.19 20.81
C ASP A 48 9.42 -7.56 22.20
N PRO A 49 8.24 -7.73 22.82
CA PRO A 49 7.91 -7.11 24.11
C PRO A 49 8.81 -7.57 25.27
N VAL A 50 9.45 -8.74 25.16
CA VAL A 50 10.40 -9.23 26.17
C VAL A 50 11.74 -8.50 26.05
N LEU A 51 12.16 -8.16 24.83
CA LEU A 51 13.42 -7.46 24.58
C LEU A 51 13.30 -5.93 24.66
N HIS A 52 12.18 -5.38 24.18
CA HIS A 52 11.99 -3.94 23.94
C HIS A 52 11.04 -3.33 24.97
N THR A 53 11.39 -3.49 26.25
CA THR A 53 10.69 -2.81 27.35
C THR A 53 11.02 -1.31 27.36
N PRO A 54 10.19 -0.44 27.97
CA PRO A 54 10.48 0.99 28.06
C PRO A 54 11.87 1.27 28.62
N ALA A 55 12.23 0.60 29.72
CA ALA A 55 13.53 0.76 30.37
C ALA A 55 14.70 0.27 29.50
N ALA A 56 14.52 -0.87 28.82
CA ALA A 56 15.54 -1.41 27.92
C ALA A 56 15.78 -0.47 26.73
N CYS A 57 14.71 -0.02 26.06
CA CYS A 57 14.82 0.90 24.94
C CYS A 57 15.39 2.27 25.34
N ALA A 58 14.95 2.85 26.46
CA ALA A 58 15.48 4.12 26.95
C ALA A 58 17.00 4.05 27.23
N ALA A 59 17.47 2.90 27.74
CA ALA A 59 18.88 2.70 28.04
C ALA A 59 19.73 2.35 26.79
N SER A 60 19.21 1.55 25.86
CA SER A 60 19.98 1.06 24.71
C SER A 60 19.86 1.93 23.46
N SER A 61 18.69 2.51 23.20
CA SER A 61 18.40 3.27 21.98
C SER A 61 17.37 4.37 22.23
N PRO A 62 17.83 5.60 22.56
CA PRO A 62 16.96 6.77 22.68
C PRO A 62 16.11 7.01 21.42
N LEU A 63 16.66 6.68 20.24
CA LEU A 63 15.94 6.76 18.96
C LEU A 63 14.74 5.80 18.92
N LEU A 64 14.95 4.51 19.22
CA LEU A 64 13.86 3.54 19.17
C LEU A 64 12.82 3.81 20.25
N PHE A 65 13.25 4.16 21.45
CA PHE A 65 12.38 4.59 22.54
C PHE A 65 11.47 5.76 22.12
N THR A 66 12.07 6.84 21.62
CA THR A 66 11.33 8.02 21.14
C THR A 66 10.42 7.69 19.96
N THR A 67 10.85 6.78 19.08
CA THR A 67 10.05 6.34 17.93
C THR A 67 8.79 5.60 18.35
N VAL A 68 8.88 4.68 19.32
CA VAL A 68 7.71 3.97 19.86
C VAL A 68 6.71 4.96 20.46
N LEU A 69 7.19 5.95 21.21
CA LEU A 69 6.34 7.01 21.75
C LEU A 69 5.74 7.88 20.64
N ALA A 70 6.49 8.23 19.60
CA ALA A 70 6.00 9.02 18.48
C ALA A 70 4.83 8.33 17.77
N VAL A 71 5.00 7.06 17.35
CA VAL A 71 3.97 6.34 16.62
C VAL A 71 2.73 6.07 17.46
N THR A 72 2.91 5.90 18.77
CA THR A 72 1.80 5.70 19.72
C THR A 72 1.07 6.99 20.04
N SER A 73 1.78 8.12 20.11
CA SER A 73 1.20 9.45 20.33
C SER A 73 0.19 9.80 19.25
N LYS A 74 0.40 9.32 18.01
CA LYS A 74 -0.53 9.52 16.89
C LYS A 74 -1.98 9.14 17.23
N VAL A 75 -2.16 8.11 18.06
CA VAL A 75 -3.48 7.60 18.46
C VAL A 75 -3.84 8.04 19.88
N THR A 76 -2.92 7.89 20.82
CA THR A 76 -3.21 8.04 22.26
C THR A 76 -3.02 9.47 22.77
N ARG A 77 -2.16 10.25 22.13
CA ARG A 77 -1.81 11.63 22.51
C ARG A 77 -1.70 12.53 21.25
N PRO A 78 -2.76 12.70 20.44
CA PRO A 78 -2.64 13.36 19.13
C PRO A 78 -2.11 14.82 19.20
N ARG A 79 -2.32 15.50 20.33
CA ARG A 79 -1.81 16.87 20.56
C ARG A 79 -0.28 16.93 20.67
N ASP A 80 0.34 15.86 21.16
CA ASP A 80 1.78 15.77 21.37
C ASP A 80 2.49 15.08 20.20
N TYR A 81 1.73 14.48 19.26
CA TYR A 81 2.28 13.71 18.15
C TYR A 81 3.33 14.46 17.33
N ASP A 82 3.02 15.68 16.86
CA ASP A 82 3.92 16.42 15.97
C ASP A 82 5.26 16.74 16.65
N VAL A 83 5.24 17.14 17.94
CA VAL A 83 6.48 17.46 18.68
C VAL A 83 7.33 16.22 18.94
N VAL A 84 6.71 15.08 19.31
CA VAL A 84 7.43 13.83 19.56
C VAL A 84 7.96 13.24 18.25
N LEU A 85 7.19 13.32 17.17
CA LEU A 85 7.62 12.92 15.82
C LEU A 85 8.82 13.75 15.35
N GLN A 86 8.80 15.07 15.59
CA GLN A 86 9.94 15.94 15.28
C GLN A 86 11.21 15.50 16.03
N ARG A 87 11.09 15.10 17.30
CA ARG A 87 12.22 14.58 18.09
C ARG A 87 12.73 13.24 17.55
N ALA A 88 11.84 12.30 17.23
CA ALA A 88 12.22 11.03 16.61
C ALA A 88 12.97 11.24 15.28
N ASN A 89 12.45 12.13 14.42
CA ASN A 89 13.08 12.47 13.15
C ASN A 89 14.43 13.18 13.34
N GLY A 90 14.58 14.04 14.35
CA GLY A 90 15.85 14.68 14.69
C GLY A 90 16.91 13.67 15.14
N LEU A 91 16.54 12.72 16.02
CA LEU A 91 17.42 11.63 16.44
C LEU A 91 17.82 10.74 15.26
N LEU A 92 16.89 10.42 14.36
CA LEU A 92 17.18 9.65 13.15
C LEU A 92 18.14 10.42 12.24
N GLY A 93 17.90 11.71 12.03
CA GLY A 93 18.79 12.59 11.25
C GLY A 93 20.22 12.59 11.78
N HIS A 94 20.40 12.77 13.09
CA HIS A 94 21.71 12.70 13.73
C HIS A 94 22.37 11.32 13.59
N ALA A 95 21.61 10.24 13.74
CA ALA A 95 22.13 8.89 13.56
C ALA A 95 22.66 8.67 12.13
N MET A 96 21.92 9.16 11.12
CA MET A 96 22.33 9.09 9.71
C MET A 96 23.56 9.97 9.44
N GLU A 97 23.58 11.20 9.95
CA GLU A 97 24.71 12.13 9.80
C GLU A 97 26.01 11.57 10.42
N ALA A 98 25.90 10.95 11.59
CA ALA A 98 27.02 10.33 12.27
C ALA A 98 27.44 8.96 11.68
N GLY A 99 26.72 8.45 10.67
CA GLY A 99 26.99 7.15 10.07
C GLY A 99 26.80 5.98 11.04
N LEU A 100 25.87 6.10 11.99
CA LEU A 100 25.59 5.03 12.94
C LEU A 100 24.90 3.86 12.23
N LEU A 101 25.30 2.65 12.61
CA LEU A 101 24.78 1.41 12.06
C LEU A 101 24.39 0.49 13.22
N ASP A 102 23.08 0.31 13.42
CA ASP A 102 22.55 -0.55 14.46
C ASP A 102 21.17 -1.11 14.08
N LEU A 103 20.78 -2.23 14.69
CA LEU A 103 19.51 -2.90 14.43
C LEU A 103 18.32 -1.99 14.79
N GLU A 104 18.40 -1.31 15.92
CA GLU A 104 17.36 -0.43 16.44
C GLU A 104 17.09 0.77 15.52
N ILE A 105 18.09 1.20 14.74
CA ILE A 105 17.92 2.25 13.71
C ILE A 105 17.06 1.72 12.57
N VAL A 106 17.32 0.50 12.10
CA VAL A 106 16.52 -0.18 11.06
C VAL A 106 15.06 -0.34 11.55
N GLN A 107 14.88 -0.79 12.78
CA GLN A 107 13.55 -0.95 13.39
C GLN A 107 12.81 0.40 13.53
N ALA A 108 13.50 1.46 13.97
CA ALA A 108 12.92 2.79 14.06
C ALA A 108 12.46 3.31 12.69
N ILE A 109 13.26 3.09 11.64
CA ILE A 109 12.88 3.46 10.27
C ILE A 109 11.62 2.70 9.81
N ILE A 110 11.53 1.40 10.06
CA ILE A 110 10.35 0.60 9.73
C ILE A 110 9.11 1.20 10.41
N LEU A 111 9.19 1.51 11.70
CA LEU A 111 8.08 2.08 12.47
C LEU A 111 7.65 3.47 11.98
N LEU A 112 8.61 4.38 11.80
CA LEU A 112 8.33 5.73 11.30
C LEU A 112 7.75 5.73 9.89
N THR A 113 8.09 4.72 9.10
CA THR A 113 7.58 4.60 7.73
C THR A 113 6.19 3.98 7.69
N HIS A 114 5.95 2.96 8.50
CA HIS A 114 4.64 2.29 8.57
C HIS A 114 3.57 3.19 9.19
N TRP A 115 3.91 3.92 10.26
CA TRP A 115 2.99 4.80 10.97
C TRP A 115 3.11 6.27 10.55
N ARG A 116 3.66 6.53 9.36
CA ARG A 116 3.98 7.89 8.88
C ARG A 116 2.79 8.83 8.84
N LYS A 117 3.08 10.13 8.86
CA LYS A 117 2.07 11.16 8.56
C LYS A 117 1.69 11.09 7.07
N VAL A 118 0.47 11.46 6.73
CA VAL A 118 -0.07 11.30 5.36
C VAL A 118 0.74 12.07 4.31
N ASP A 119 1.30 13.21 4.71
CA ASP A 119 2.15 14.08 3.89
C ASP A 119 3.63 13.67 3.87
N ASP A 120 4.02 12.60 4.57
CA ASP A 120 5.40 12.12 4.57
C ASP A 120 5.75 11.38 3.28
N GLN A 121 6.48 12.07 2.41
CA GLN A 121 6.96 11.54 1.14
C GLN A 121 8.29 10.76 1.24
N SER A 122 8.89 10.65 2.43
CA SER A 122 10.23 10.09 2.63
C SER A 122 10.28 8.57 2.76
N ALA A 123 9.13 7.90 2.84
CA ALA A 123 8.98 6.45 3.07
C ALA A 123 9.90 5.57 2.19
N TYR A 124 9.86 5.74 0.85
CA TYR A 124 10.66 4.94 -0.06
C TYR A 124 12.17 5.13 0.17
N ARG A 125 12.62 6.37 0.39
CA ARG A 125 14.03 6.67 0.70
C ARG A 125 14.45 6.04 2.02
N ARG A 126 13.61 6.18 3.06
CA ARG A 126 13.85 5.62 4.39
C ARG A 126 14.00 4.10 4.35
N ILE A 127 13.08 3.39 3.70
CA ILE A 127 13.21 1.94 3.51
C ILE A 127 14.46 1.59 2.71
N GLY A 128 14.77 2.36 1.66
CA GLY A 128 16.01 2.17 0.90
C GLY A 128 17.29 2.30 1.74
N TYR A 129 17.29 3.16 2.77
CA TYR A 129 18.38 3.24 3.75
C TYR A 129 18.37 2.05 4.71
N ALA A 130 17.21 1.69 5.24
CA ALA A 130 17.06 0.53 6.13
C ALA A 130 17.52 -0.77 5.47
N VAL A 131 17.21 -1.00 4.19
CA VAL A 131 17.66 -2.18 3.42
C VAL A 131 19.18 -2.22 3.31
N ARG A 132 19.83 -1.09 3.03
CA ARG A 132 21.31 -1.01 2.96
C ARG A 132 21.94 -1.32 4.32
N MET A 133 21.44 -0.69 5.40
CA MET A 133 21.90 -0.98 6.76
C MET A 133 21.69 -2.44 7.14
N ALA A 134 20.55 -3.03 6.78
CA ALA A 134 20.26 -4.44 7.05
C ALA A 134 21.25 -5.39 6.35
N TYR A 135 21.67 -5.07 5.12
CA TYR A 135 22.70 -5.84 4.43
C TYR A 135 24.08 -5.68 5.10
N GLU A 136 24.45 -4.47 5.53
CA GLU A 136 25.71 -4.22 6.26
C GLU A 136 25.76 -4.97 7.60
N LEU A 137 24.62 -5.02 8.30
CA LEU A 137 24.42 -5.80 9.53
C LEU A 137 24.23 -7.31 9.29
N LYS A 138 24.17 -7.75 8.03
CA LYS A 138 23.93 -9.14 7.61
C LYS A 138 22.61 -9.73 8.14
N LEU A 139 21.57 -8.90 8.28
CA LEU A 139 20.25 -9.36 8.74
C LEU A 139 19.59 -10.35 7.78
N SER A 140 19.97 -10.31 6.49
CA SER A 140 19.53 -11.26 5.47
C SER A 140 20.14 -12.66 5.60
N VAL A 141 21.08 -12.84 6.54
CA VAL A 141 21.71 -14.13 6.81
C VAL A 141 21.07 -14.74 8.06
N ARG A 142 20.52 -15.95 7.92
CA ARG A 142 19.92 -16.68 9.04
C ARG A 142 20.95 -16.90 10.14
N GLY A 143 20.54 -16.66 11.39
CA GLY A 143 21.33 -16.89 12.58
C GLY A 143 21.57 -18.38 12.85
N PRO A 144 22.40 -18.69 13.86
CA PRO A 144 22.76 -20.07 14.19
C PRO A 144 21.52 -20.90 14.54
N ARG A 145 21.56 -22.19 14.18
CA ARG A 145 20.59 -23.21 14.57
C ARG A 145 21.32 -24.44 15.15
N PRO A 146 20.74 -25.18 16.12
CA PRO A 146 19.46 -24.88 16.79
C PRO A 146 19.52 -23.59 17.61
N LEU A 147 18.37 -23.01 17.93
CA LEU A 147 18.33 -21.82 18.78
C LEU A 147 18.92 -22.13 20.17
N PRO A 148 19.52 -21.13 20.85
CA PRO A 148 19.91 -21.25 22.25
C PRO A 148 18.75 -21.74 23.13
N THR A 149 19.09 -22.47 24.19
CA THR A 149 18.11 -22.93 25.19
C THR A 149 17.66 -21.81 26.13
N ASP A 150 18.48 -20.77 26.29
CA ASP A 150 18.11 -19.57 27.04
C ASP A 150 17.16 -18.70 26.19
N GLU A 151 16.00 -18.36 26.75
CA GLU A 151 14.95 -17.63 26.02
C GLU A 151 15.44 -16.27 25.53
N ILE A 152 16.15 -15.51 26.36
CA ILE A 152 16.62 -14.17 25.99
C ILE A 152 17.66 -14.27 24.87
N ALA A 153 18.58 -15.23 24.94
CA ALA A 153 19.54 -15.48 23.89
C ALA A 153 18.85 -15.93 22.58
N ALA A 154 17.82 -16.79 22.67
CA ALA A 154 17.06 -17.21 21.50
C ALA A 154 16.30 -16.05 20.85
N ARG A 155 15.63 -15.21 21.64
CA ARG A 155 14.96 -14.00 21.15
C ARG A 155 15.94 -13.03 20.50
N LYS A 156 17.15 -12.88 21.05
CA LYS A 156 18.22 -12.06 20.44
C LYS A 156 18.69 -12.58 19.08
N VAL A 157 18.65 -13.89 18.84
CA VAL A 157 18.91 -14.48 17.51
C VAL A 157 17.74 -14.20 16.56
N LEU A 158 16.50 -14.29 17.05
CA LEU A 158 15.30 -14.10 16.22
C LEU A 158 14.99 -12.63 15.90
N ASN A 159 15.38 -11.68 16.76
CA ASN A 159 15.12 -10.25 16.57
C ASN A 159 15.64 -9.67 15.23
N PRO A 160 16.91 -9.87 14.84
CA PRO A 160 17.40 -9.43 13.54
C PRO A 160 16.72 -10.15 12.37
N GLU A 161 16.44 -11.46 12.50
CA GLU A 161 15.75 -12.23 11.46
C GLU A 161 14.32 -11.71 11.24
N ARG A 162 13.58 -11.45 12.32
CA ARG A 162 12.24 -10.86 12.27
C ARG A 162 12.25 -9.48 11.62
N THR A 163 13.21 -8.65 12.00
CA THR A 163 13.39 -7.31 11.44
C THR A 163 13.65 -7.38 9.93
N TRP A 164 14.47 -8.34 9.47
CA TRP A 164 14.71 -8.57 8.04
C TRP A 164 13.42 -8.95 7.29
N LEU A 165 12.66 -9.92 7.80
CA LEU A 165 11.42 -10.38 7.17
C LEU A 165 10.39 -9.26 7.02
N ILE A 166 10.27 -8.40 8.04
CA ILE A 166 9.36 -7.26 8.00
C ILE A 166 9.86 -6.18 7.04
N LEU A 167 11.17 -5.95 7.00
CA LEU A 167 11.77 -5.02 6.05
C LEU A 167 11.54 -5.46 4.61
N VAL A 168 11.62 -6.76 4.33
CA VAL A 168 11.26 -7.37 3.04
C VAL A 168 9.82 -7.04 2.65
N ILE A 169 8.87 -7.20 3.59
CA ILE A 169 7.46 -6.87 3.36
C ILE A 169 7.28 -5.35 3.15
N ALA A 170 7.95 -4.52 3.95
CA ALA A 170 7.85 -3.07 3.88
C ALA A 170 8.39 -2.51 2.55
N ASP A 171 9.56 -2.98 2.10
CA ASP A 171 10.16 -2.61 0.81
C ASP A 171 9.25 -3.01 -0.34
N HIS A 172 8.71 -4.24 -0.31
CA HIS A 172 7.75 -4.70 -1.30
C HIS A 172 6.51 -3.82 -1.39
N ASN A 173 5.85 -3.58 -0.25
CA ASN A 173 4.64 -2.76 -0.21
C ASN A 173 4.89 -1.35 -0.72
N ILE A 174 5.96 -0.69 -0.25
CA ILE A 174 6.25 0.69 -0.64
C ILE A 174 6.66 0.79 -2.11
N SER A 175 7.43 -0.16 -2.63
CA SER A 175 7.78 -0.21 -4.05
C SER A 175 6.55 -0.38 -4.94
N ILE A 176 5.61 -1.26 -4.58
CA ILE A 176 4.33 -1.37 -5.31
C ILE A 176 3.53 -0.07 -5.22
N HIS A 177 3.32 0.44 -4.00
CA HIS A 177 2.52 1.64 -3.78
C HIS A 177 3.07 2.87 -4.48
N ARG A 178 4.40 2.94 -4.66
CA ARG A 178 5.08 4.06 -5.32
C ARG A 178 5.36 3.82 -6.81
N SER A 179 5.04 2.64 -7.34
CA SER A 179 5.46 2.20 -8.67
C SER A 179 6.99 2.32 -8.89
N LEU A 180 7.76 2.06 -7.84
CA LEU A 180 9.23 2.13 -7.85
C LEU A 180 9.86 0.73 -7.80
N PRO A 181 11.13 0.57 -8.22
CA PRO A 181 11.85 -0.69 -8.09
C PRO A 181 11.93 -1.17 -6.64
N ARG A 182 12.07 -2.48 -6.44
CA ARG A 182 12.36 -3.07 -5.13
C ARG A 182 13.81 -2.81 -4.75
N THR A 183 14.10 -2.52 -3.48
CA THR A 183 15.48 -2.33 -3.01
C THR A 183 16.12 -3.65 -2.60
N VAL A 184 15.34 -4.54 -2.00
CA VAL A 184 15.79 -5.89 -1.65
C VAL A 184 15.98 -6.71 -2.93
N SER A 185 17.12 -7.39 -3.02
CA SER A 185 17.48 -8.23 -4.16
C SER A 185 16.41 -9.30 -4.44
N ALA A 186 16.20 -9.63 -5.72
CA ALA A 186 15.37 -10.76 -6.12
C ALA A 186 15.96 -12.12 -5.69
N ASP A 187 17.29 -12.18 -5.51
CA ASP A 187 18.02 -13.38 -5.08
C ASP A 187 18.07 -13.55 -3.55
N SER A 188 17.33 -12.73 -2.78
CA SER A 188 17.26 -12.90 -1.34
C SER A 188 16.67 -14.28 -1.01
N LYS A 189 17.39 -15.07 -0.21
CA LYS A 189 16.97 -16.42 0.22
C LYS A 189 15.89 -16.37 1.29
N ASP A 190 14.77 -15.71 0.97
CA ASP A 190 13.59 -15.65 1.82
C ASP A 190 12.74 -16.94 1.67
N ASP A 191 13.25 -17.94 0.95
CA ASP A 191 12.52 -19.17 0.62
C ASP A 191 12.21 -20.07 1.83
N ASP A 192 12.92 -19.89 2.94
CA ASP A 192 12.83 -20.75 4.11
C ASP A 192 12.11 -20.12 5.32
N VAL A 193 11.03 -19.38 5.02
CA VAL A 193 10.18 -18.74 6.03
C VAL A 193 9.38 -19.78 6.84
N ALA A 194 9.06 -20.92 6.24
CA ALA A 194 8.38 -22.01 6.94
C ALA A 194 9.25 -22.63 8.05
N ASP A 195 10.52 -22.91 7.76
CA ASP A 195 11.42 -23.41 8.82
C ASP A 195 11.74 -22.31 9.82
N TRP A 196 11.78 -21.04 9.40
CA TRP A 196 11.91 -19.92 10.34
C TRP A 196 10.76 -19.92 11.34
N ASP A 197 9.51 -19.94 10.85
CA ASP A 197 8.30 -19.93 11.65
C ASP A 197 8.29 -21.09 12.67
N MET A 198 8.52 -22.31 12.19
CA MET A 198 8.62 -23.50 13.04
C MET A 198 9.72 -23.40 14.10
N SER A 199 10.90 -22.85 13.73
CA SER A 199 11.99 -22.67 14.69
C SER A 199 11.69 -21.58 15.73
N SER A 200 10.82 -20.62 15.39
CA SER A 200 10.49 -19.47 16.22
C SER A 200 9.26 -19.68 17.13
N THR A 201 8.48 -20.74 16.90
CA THR A 201 7.23 -21.05 17.65
C THR A 201 7.36 -20.97 19.18
N PRO A 202 8.46 -21.38 19.83
CA PRO A 202 8.59 -21.25 21.29
C PRO A 202 8.70 -19.80 21.78
N TYR A 203 9.03 -18.86 20.90
CA TYR A 203 9.41 -17.48 21.22
C TYR A 203 8.65 -16.47 20.34
N THR A 204 7.34 -16.68 20.19
CA THR A 204 6.50 -15.83 19.35
C THR A 204 6.38 -14.41 19.91
N CYS A 205 6.16 -13.46 19.00
CA CYS A 205 5.77 -12.09 19.32
C CYS A 205 4.31 -11.85 18.94
N PRO A 206 3.62 -10.92 19.63
CA PRO A 206 2.30 -10.44 19.20
C PRO A 206 2.35 -9.99 17.74
N GLY A 207 1.50 -10.56 16.89
CA GLY A 207 1.48 -10.24 15.45
C GLY A 207 2.20 -11.24 14.53
N GLN A 208 3.12 -12.05 15.07
CA GLN A 208 4.13 -12.79 14.28
C GLN A 208 3.53 -13.81 13.32
N SER A 209 2.39 -14.40 13.69
CA SER A 209 1.64 -15.36 12.88
C SER A 209 1.28 -14.84 11.49
N THR A 210 1.25 -13.51 11.30
CA THR A 210 0.96 -12.91 9.99
C THR A 210 2.18 -12.84 9.06
N LEU A 211 3.43 -12.97 9.53
CA LEU A 211 4.60 -12.77 8.66
C LEU A 211 4.64 -13.72 7.47
N VAL A 212 4.35 -15.00 7.69
CA VAL A 212 4.34 -16.03 6.65
C VAL A 212 3.27 -15.75 5.57
N PRO A 213 1.98 -15.53 5.89
CA PRO A 213 0.99 -15.21 4.87
C PRO A 213 1.31 -13.93 4.10
N TRP A 214 1.89 -12.92 4.75
CA TRP A 214 2.31 -11.69 4.08
C TRP A 214 3.41 -11.92 3.04
N LEU A 215 4.44 -12.70 3.39
CA LEU A 215 5.53 -13.04 2.47
C LEU A 215 5.04 -13.89 1.30
N GLU A 216 4.16 -14.87 1.56
CA GLU A 216 3.52 -15.64 0.50
C GLU A 216 2.65 -14.75 -0.40
N PHE A 217 1.89 -13.81 0.17
CA PHE A 217 1.05 -12.87 -0.58
C PHE A 217 1.89 -11.90 -1.43
N ALA A 218 3.00 -11.39 -0.88
CA ALA A 218 3.93 -10.53 -1.62
C ALA A 218 4.41 -11.22 -2.90
N ARG A 219 4.73 -12.51 -2.85
CA ARG A 219 5.10 -13.30 -4.04
C ARG A 219 3.97 -13.38 -5.08
N LEU A 220 2.72 -13.55 -4.64
CA LEU A 220 1.56 -13.51 -5.55
C LEU A 220 1.45 -12.16 -6.26
N THR A 221 1.66 -11.05 -5.56
CA THR A 221 1.61 -9.71 -6.16
C THR A 221 2.78 -9.41 -7.10
N VAL A 222 3.98 -9.96 -6.85
CA VAL A 222 5.09 -9.91 -7.82
C VAL A 222 4.69 -10.63 -9.10
N LEU A 223 4.16 -11.85 -8.99
CA LEU A 223 3.74 -12.64 -10.16
C LEU A 223 2.59 -11.97 -10.92
N TYR A 224 1.67 -11.33 -10.20
CA TYR A 224 0.63 -10.51 -10.82
C TYR A 224 1.21 -9.32 -11.61
N LYS A 225 2.20 -8.63 -11.05
CA LYS A 225 2.91 -7.55 -11.75
C LYS A 225 3.59 -8.06 -13.02
N GLU A 226 4.28 -9.19 -12.97
CA GLU A 226 4.88 -9.80 -14.16
C GLU A 226 3.84 -10.17 -15.23
N LEU A 227 2.66 -10.66 -14.81
CA LEU A 227 1.52 -10.90 -15.70
C LEU A 227 1.05 -9.61 -16.40
N LEU A 228 1.00 -8.48 -15.68
CA LEU A 228 0.62 -7.18 -16.26
C LEU A 228 1.67 -6.63 -17.25
N MET A 229 2.94 -6.94 -17.03
CA MET A 229 4.04 -6.57 -17.92
C MET A 229 4.14 -7.49 -19.15
N GLY A 230 3.52 -8.67 -19.09
CA GLY A 230 3.39 -9.61 -20.19
C GLY A 230 2.53 -9.07 -21.34
N GLN A 231 2.68 -9.67 -22.53
CA GLN A 231 1.83 -9.32 -23.68
C GLN A 231 0.41 -9.90 -23.45
N PHE A 232 -0.60 -9.04 -23.37
CA PHE A 232 -2.01 -9.44 -23.19
C PHE A 232 -2.52 -10.39 -24.29
N ASP A 233 -1.95 -10.32 -25.50
CA ASP A 233 -2.35 -11.14 -26.66
C ASP A 233 -1.73 -12.55 -26.66
N ASN A 234 -0.86 -12.87 -25.70
CA ASN A 234 -0.25 -14.18 -25.62
C ASN A 234 -1.21 -15.17 -24.93
N PRO A 235 -1.58 -16.30 -25.55
CA PRO A 235 -2.43 -17.32 -24.91
C PRO A 235 -1.89 -17.85 -23.57
N SER A 236 -0.57 -17.77 -23.37
CA SER A 236 0.04 -18.10 -22.07
C SER A 236 -0.38 -17.15 -20.95
N SER A 237 -0.78 -15.91 -21.24
CA SER A 237 -1.21 -14.92 -20.25
C SER A 237 -2.50 -15.34 -19.54
N GLN A 238 -3.48 -15.93 -20.26
CA GLN A 238 -4.65 -16.55 -19.61
C GLN A 238 -4.26 -17.74 -18.73
N THR A 239 -3.31 -18.55 -19.18
CA THR A 239 -2.86 -19.71 -18.41
C THR A 239 -2.19 -19.27 -17.11
N VAL A 240 -1.34 -18.24 -17.17
CA VAL A 240 -0.70 -17.63 -16.00
C VAL A 240 -1.73 -16.98 -15.08
N HIS A 241 -2.73 -16.28 -15.63
CA HIS A 241 -3.84 -15.71 -14.87
C HIS A 241 -4.65 -16.77 -14.11
N ALA A 242 -5.07 -17.85 -14.77
CA ALA A 242 -5.77 -18.96 -14.14
C ALA A 242 -4.91 -19.68 -13.10
N TRP A 243 -3.61 -19.86 -13.37
CA TRP A 243 -2.66 -20.41 -12.41
C TRP A 243 -2.52 -19.52 -11.17
N LEU A 244 -2.46 -18.19 -11.36
CA LEU A 244 -2.37 -17.22 -10.28
C LEU A 244 -3.65 -17.20 -9.43
N GLU A 245 -4.83 -17.25 -10.07
CA GLU A 245 -6.10 -17.42 -9.36
C GLU A 245 -6.11 -18.71 -8.53
N GLY A 246 -5.58 -19.82 -9.08
CA GLY A 246 -5.41 -21.08 -8.36
C GLY A 246 -4.51 -20.95 -7.12
N ASN A 247 -3.39 -20.23 -7.21
CA ASN A 247 -2.49 -20.01 -6.08
C ASN A 247 -3.09 -19.05 -5.03
N TRP A 248 -3.78 -18.00 -5.46
CA TRP A 248 -4.54 -17.13 -4.55
C TRP A 248 -5.61 -17.92 -3.79
N ARG A 249 -6.37 -18.81 -4.46
CA ARG A 249 -7.35 -19.69 -3.78
C ARG A 249 -6.70 -20.59 -2.73
N ARG A 250 -5.52 -21.13 -3.00
CA ARG A 250 -4.75 -21.91 -2.01
C ARG A 250 -4.32 -21.05 -0.83
N TRP A 251 -3.80 -19.85 -1.09
CA TRP A 251 -3.43 -18.89 -0.06
C TRP A 251 -4.64 -18.51 0.81
N ARG A 252 -5.77 -18.15 0.18
CA ARG A 252 -7.05 -17.88 0.87
C ARG A 252 -7.51 -19.06 1.71
N GLY A 253 -7.49 -20.27 1.15
CA GLY A 253 -7.90 -21.49 1.86
C GLY A 253 -6.97 -21.85 3.03
N LYS A 254 -5.69 -21.51 2.93
CA LYS A 254 -4.71 -21.72 4.01
C LYS A 254 -4.86 -20.69 5.11
N TRP A 255 -4.91 -19.41 4.78
CA TRP A 255 -4.71 -18.34 5.75
C TRP A 255 -6.00 -17.63 6.17
N LEU A 256 -7.02 -17.57 5.32
CA LEU A 256 -8.26 -16.87 5.63
C LEU A 256 -9.37 -17.83 6.07
N LEU A 257 -9.62 -18.89 5.30
CA LEU A 257 -10.69 -19.85 5.62
C LEU A 257 -10.38 -20.73 6.84
N ARG A 258 -9.12 -20.78 7.25
CA ARG A 258 -8.61 -21.53 8.40
C ARG A 258 -7.84 -20.61 9.36
N ALA A 259 -8.24 -19.34 9.43
CA ALA A 259 -7.57 -18.33 10.25
C ALA A 259 -7.53 -18.69 11.75
N ASP A 260 -8.54 -19.43 12.21
CA ASP A 260 -8.65 -19.97 13.57
C ASP A 260 -7.57 -21.01 13.88
N GLU A 261 -7.09 -21.77 12.88
CA GLU A 261 -5.99 -22.73 13.03
C GLU A 261 -4.63 -22.05 13.28
N HIS A 262 -4.48 -20.77 12.88
CA HIS A 262 -3.20 -20.04 12.94
C HIS A 262 -3.08 -19.09 14.13
N GLY A 263 -4.08 -19.08 15.02
CA GLY A 263 -4.11 -18.15 16.16
C GLY A 263 -4.15 -16.69 15.74
N PHE A 264 -4.77 -16.38 14.60
CA PHE A 264 -4.94 -14.99 14.17
C PHE A 264 -5.92 -14.26 15.09
N GLU A 265 -5.50 -13.07 15.51
CA GLU A 265 -6.36 -12.13 16.18
C GLU A 265 -7.29 -11.45 15.18
N ARG A 266 -8.39 -10.89 15.69
CA ARG A 266 -9.42 -10.29 14.84
C ARG A 266 -8.86 -9.24 13.89
N GLY A 267 -8.04 -8.32 14.39
CA GLY A 267 -7.40 -7.29 13.56
C GLY A 267 -6.56 -7.89 12.42
N GLN A 268 -5.85 -9.00 12.68
CA GLN A 268 -5.05 -9.70 11.68
C GLN A 268 -5.93 -10.37 10.61
N VAL A 269 -7.04 -11.00 11.03
CA VAL A 269 -8.04 -11.55 10.10
C VAL A 269 -8.60 -10.45 9.20
N SER A 270 -8.91 -9.28 9.76
CA SER A 270 -9.35 -8.11 9.00
C SER A 270 -8.32 -7.65 7.96
N MET A 271 -7.02 -7.70 8.29
CA MET A 271 -5.95 -7.43 7.31
C MET A 271 -5.95 -8.47 6.18
N VAL A 272 -5.98 -9.77 6.51
CA VAL A 272 -5.98 -10.84 5.51
C VAL A 272 -7.19 -10.74 4.57
N LYS A 273 -8.37 -10.36 5.11
CA LYS A 273 -9.58 -10.12 4.31
C LYS A 273 -9.42 -8.98 3.31
N ILE A 274 -8.75 -7.88 3.65
CA ILE A 274 -8.58 -6.80 2.69
C ILE A 274 -7.63 -7.20 1.55
N PHE A 275 -6.57 -7.98 1.83
CA PHE A 275 -5.67 -8.46 0.77
C PHE A 275 -6.37 -9.42 -0.16
N ASP A 276 -7.16 -10.31 0.43
CA ASP A 276 -8.00 -11.21 -0.32
C ASP A 276 -8.96 -10.45 -1.26
N ALA A 277 -9.71 -9.48 -0.73
CA ALA A 277 -10.67 -8.70 -1.49
C ALA A 277 -9.99 -7.86 -2.59
N LEU A 278 -8.89 -7.18 -2.26
CA LEU A 278 -8.14 -6.37 -3.22
C LEU A 278 -7.52 -7.23 -4.34
N PHE A 279 -6.93 -8.37 -3.99
CA PHE A 279 -6.33 -9.26 -4.98
C PHE A 279 -7.39 -9.92 -5.86
N LEU A 280 -8.54 -10.30 -5.30
CA LEU A 280 -9.68 -10.78 -6.07
C LEU A 280 -10.17 -9.71 -7.05
N PHE A 281 -10.31 -8.46 -6.60
CA PHE A 281 -10.66 -7.35 -7.48
C PHE A 281 -9.69 -7.24 -8.66
N HIS A 282 -8.38 -7.25 -8.41
CA HIS A 282 -7.39 -7.20 -9.49
C HIS A 282 -7.41 -8.42 -10.42
N LEU A 283 -7.62 -9.63 -9.88
CA LEU A 283 -7.80 -10.83 -10.72
C LEU A 283 -9.03 -10.71 -11.63
N ARG A 284 -10.14 -10.17 -11.14
CA ARG A 284 -11.36 -9.95 -11.94
C ARG A 284 -11.20 -8.81 -12.93
N GLU A 285 -10.50 -7.75 -12.55
CA GLU A 285 -10.15 -6.63 -13.42
C GLU A 285 -9.31 -7.10 -14.61
N TYR A 286 -8.28 -7.90 -14.37
CA TYR A 286 -7.49 -8.51 -15.45
C TYR A 286 -8.35 -9.34 -16.39
N GLY A 287 -9.19 -10.22 -15.83
CA GLY A 287 -10.10 -11.08 -16.62
C GLY A 287 -11.09 -10.27 -17.46
N PHE A 288 -11.61 -9.17 -16.91
CA PHE A 288 -12.48 -8.23 -17.63
C PHE A 288 -11.75 -7.56 -18.80
N PHE A 289 -10.56 -6.99 -18.58
CA PHE A 289 -9.80 -6.36 -19.65
C PHE A 289 -9.35 -7.34 -20.73
N TYR A 290 -9.01 -8.57 -20.34
CA TYR A 290 -8.71 -9.63 -21.28
C TYR A 290 -9.93 -9.91 -22.18
N ALA A 291 -11.12 -10.12 -21.60
CA ALA A 291 -12.35 -10.38 -22.34
C ALA A 291 -12.71 -9.22 -23.29
N LEU A 292 -12.55 -7.98 -22.82
CA LEU A 292 -12.83 -6.76 -23.60
C LEU A 292 -11.94 -6.64 -24.85
N ARG A 293 -10.66 -7.02 -24.73
CA ARG A 293 -9.70 -6.94 -25.83
C ARG A 293 -9.98 -8.01 -26.90
N HIS A 294 -10.36 -9.21 -26.47
CA HIS A 294 -10.60 -10.34 -27.38
C HIS A 294 -12.00 -10.32 -27.99
N SER A 295 -12.97 -9.61 -27.40
CA SER A 295 -14.28 -9.41 -28.03
C SER A 295 -14.23 -8.57 -29.31
N ASN A 296 -13.14 -7.84 -29.56
CA ASN A 296 -12.96 -6.98 -30.74
C ASN A 296 -12.27 -7.67 -31.93
N ASN A 297 -11.62 -8.82 -31.73
CA ASN A 297 -11.06 -9.60 -32.84
C ASN A 297 -12.18 -10.44 -33.46
N GLN A 298 -13.02 -9.78 -34.27
CA GLN A 298 -13.98 -10.42 -35.15
C GLN A 298 -13.24 -11.26 -36.21
N ASP A 299 -12.95 -12.51 -35.88
CA ASP A 299 -12.85 -13.58 -36.87
C ASP A 299 -13.42 -14.87 -36.24
N ASP A 300 -14.57 -15.26 -36.78
CA ASP A 300 -15.32 -16.52 -36.58
C ASP A 300 -16.00 -16.78 -35.22
N PHE A 301 -17.32 -16.50 -35.21
CA PHE A 301 -18.40 -17.15 -34.46
C PHE A 301 -18.05 -18.01 -33.23
N ASP A 302 -18.30 -17.48 -32.03
CA ASP A 302 -19.05 -18.21 -31.00
C ASP A 302 -19.90 -17.27 -30.11
N ARG A 303 -21.23 -17.43 -30.11
CA ARG A 303 -22.16 -16.62 -29.29
C ARG A 303 -21.92 -16.78 -27.77
N ALA A 304 -21.13 -17.77 -27.37
CA ALA A 304 -20.72 -17.98 -25.99
C ALA A 304 -19.76 -16.88 -25.47
N GLU A 305 -18.90 -16.29 -26.32
CA GLU A 305 -17.90 -15.28 -25.91
C GLU A 305 -18.52 -13.91 -25.62
N ALA A 306 -19.54 -13.49 -26.38
CA ALA A 306 -20.32 -12.29 -26.08
C ALA A 306 -21.03 -12.34 -24.71
N THR A 307 -21.24 -13.56 -24.17
CA THR A 307 -21.84 -13.77 -22.85
C THR A 307 -20.80 -13.64 -21.72
N GLN A 308 -19.50 -13.78 -22.02
CA GLN A 308 -18.44 -13.74 -21.01
C GLN A 308 -18.09 -12.32 -20.56
N LEU A 309 -18.13 -11.33 -21.45
CA LEU A 309 -17.78 -9.94 -21.12
C LEU A 309 -18.74 -9.28 -20.09
N PRO A 310 -20.08 -9.34 -20.24
CA PRO A 310 -21.01 -8.85 -19.22
C PRO A 310 -20.81 -9.53 -17.86
N ILE A 311 -20.59 -10.85 -17.87
CA ILE A 311 -20.35 -11.63 -16.64
C ILE A 311 -19.04 -11.20 -15.98
N ALA A 312 -17.95 -11.07 -16.75
CA ALA A 312 -16.65 -10.64 -16.24
C ALA A 312 -16.72 -9.22 -15.67
N PHE A 313 -17.45 -8.31 -16.32
CA PHE A 313 -17.70 -6.97 -15.82
C PHE A 313 -18.47 -7.00 -14.49
N SER A 314 -19.58 -7.74 -14.41
CA SER A 314 -20.37 -7.91 -13.18
C SER A 314 -19.52 -8.43 -12.02
N LEU A 315 -18.73 -9.48 -12.26
CA LEU A 315 -17.85 -10.07 -11.24
C LEU A 315 -16.77 -9.09 -10.76
N CYS A 316 -16.28 -8.21 -11.65
CA CYS A 316 -15.34 -7.16 -11.30
C CYS A 316 -16.01 -6.08 -10.41
N VAL A 317 -17.23 -5.67 -10.74
CA VAL A 317 -18.03 -4.74 -9.93
C VAL A 317 -18.29 -5.31 -8.54
N ASP A 318 -18.71 -6.57 -8.45
CA ASP A 318 -18.93 -7.23 -7.16
C ASP A 318 -17.65 -7.35 -6.34
N ALA A 319 -16.51 -7.67 -6.96
CA ALA A 319 -15.22 -7.74 -6.28
C ALA A 319 -14.75 -6.37 -5.77
N ALA A 320 -15.00 -5.29 -6.53
CA ALA A 320 -14.71 -3.93 -6.10
C ALA A 320 -15.59 -3.50 -4.92
N LEU A 321 -16.89 -3.82 -4.96
CA LEU A 321 -17.82 -3.55 -3.85
C LEU A 321 -17.46 -4.31 -2.57
N ALA A 322 -16.96 -5.54 -2.70
CA ALA A 322 -16.56 -6.38 -1.57
C ALA A 322 -15.43 -5.74 -0.72
N ILE A 323 -14.59 -4.87 -1.31
CA ILE A 323 -13.58 -4.10 -0.55
C ILE A 323 -14.27 -3.14 0.44
N GLY A 324 -15.35 -2.48 0.00
CA GLY A 324 -16.17 -1.63 0.86
C GLY A 324 -16.90 -2.43 1.95
N ASP A 325 -17.38 -3.63 1.61
CA ASP A 325 -18.03 -4.52 2.58
C ASP A 325 -17.07 -4.95 3.69
N VAL A 326 -15.82 -5.33 3.34
CA VAL A 326 -14.77 -5.65 4.31
C VAL A 326 -14.43 -4.42 5.16
N PHE A 327 -14.29 -3.24 4.55
CA PHE A 327 -14.03 -2.01 5.31
C PHE A 327 -15.07 -1.78 6.41
N HIS A 328 -16.36 -1.91 6.09
CA HIS A 328 -17.43 -1.72 7.08
C HIS A 328 -17.46 -2.81 8.15
N ALA A 329 -17.48 -4.07 7.72
CA ALA A 329 -17.68 -5.21 8.61
C ALA A 329 -16.49 -5.47 9.53
N ASP A 330 -15.27 -5.17 9.09
CA ASP A 330 -14.05 -5.56 9.79
C ASP A 330 -13.26 -4.39 10.39
N PHE A 331 -13.37 -3.17 9.83
CA PHE A 331 -12.61 -2.02 10.33
C PHE A 331 -13.46 -0.98 11.03
N VAL A 332 -14.60 -0.59 10.42
CA VAL A 332 -15.52 0.38 11.04
C VAL A 332 -16.16 -0.21 12.28
N GLN A 333 -16.73 -1.41 12.19
CA GLN A 333 -17.43 -2.07 13.30
C GLN A 333 -16.53 -2.32 14.53
N HIS A 334 -15.20 -2.33 14.36
CA HIS A 334 -14.24 -2.65 15.40
C HIS A 334 -13.33 -1.47 15.77
N ASP A 335 -13.65 -0.26 15.32
CA ASP A 335 -12.93 0.99 15.64
C ASP A 335 -11.43 0.97 15.27
N TYR A 336 -11.06 0.18 14.25
CA TYR A 336 -9.66 0.03 13.82
C TYR A 336 -9.16 1.15 12.91
N LEU A 337 -10.01 2.08 12.47
CA LEU A 337 -9.63 3.13 11.51
C LEU A 337 -8.52 4.07 12.02
N SER A 338 -8.40 4.22 13.33
CA SER A 338 -7.38 5.08 13.94
C SER A 338 -5.96 4.52 13.85
N TYR A 339 -5.82 3.20 13.65
CA TYR A 339 -4.53 2.51 13.55
C TYR A 339 -4.54 1.37 12.51
N CYS A 340 -5.34 1.48 11.46
CA CYS A 340 -5.28 0.55 10.34
C CYS A 340 -4.08 0.86 9.43
N PHE A 341 -3.62 -0.15 8.71
CA PHE A 341 -2.48 -0.06 7.79
C PHE A 341 -2.89 0.61 6.47
N ASP A 342 -1.91 1.22 5.79
CA ASP A 342 -2.13 2.04 4.58
C ASP A 342 -2.87 1.33 3.44
N LEU A 343 -2.63 0.02 3.27
CA LEU A 343 -3.22 -0.75 2.18
C LEU A 343 -4.75 -0.78 2.23
N LEU A 344 -5.38 -0.62 3.40
CA LEU A 344 -6.84 -0.44 3.50
C LEU A 344 -7.30 0.81 2.74
N TRP A 345 -6.65 1.94 3.01
CA TRP A 345 -6.98 3.22 2.39
C TRP A 345 -6.72 3.20 0.89
N VAL A 346 -5.61 2.59 0.47
CA VAL A 346 -5.29 2.42 -0.95
C VAL A 346 -6.32 1.54 -1.65
N ALA A 347 -6.73 0.42 -1.04
CA ALA A 347 -7.75 -0.47 -1.60
C ALA A 347 -9.09 0.25 -1.81
N LEU A 348 -9.50 1.08 -0.85
CA LEU A 348 -10.69 1.91 -0.97
C LEU A 348 -10.56 2.91 -2.11
N VAL A 349 -9.47 3.67 -2.18
CA VAL A 349 -9.29 4.67 -3.24
C VAL A 349 -9.35 4.03 -4.63
N ILE A 350 -8.62 2.93 -4.84
CA ILE A 350 -8.59 2.21 -6.12
C ILE A 350 -10.01 1.74 -6.50
N SER A 351 -10.70 1.05 -5.59
CA SER A 351 -12.03 0.51 -5.87
C SER A 351 -13.09 1.60 -6.08
N MET A 352 -13.10 2.65 -5.27
CA MET A 352 -14.05 3.76 -5.40
C MET A 352 -13.90 4.49 -6.75
N ILE A 353 -12.66 4.79 -7.16
CA ILE A 353 -12.40 5.45 -8.44
C ILE A 353 -12.83 4.55 -9.60
N TRP A 354 -12.44 3.27 -9.56
CA TRP A 354 -12.81 2.31 -10.59
C TRP A 354 -14.33 2.16 -10.71
N LEU A 355 -15.05 2.04 -9.59
CA LEU A 355 -16.50 1.92 -9.55
C LEU A 355 -17.18 3.14 -10.17
N VAL A 356 -16.79 4.36 -9.79
CA VAL A 356 -17.44 5.57 -10.31
C VAL A 356 -17.14 5.80 -11.79
N ARG A 357 -15.91 5.51 -12.25
CA ARG A 357 -15.54 5.61 -13.67
C ARG A 357 -16.37 4.68 -14.56
N ASN A 358 -16.72 3.50 -14.05
CA ASN A 358 -17.47 2.50 -14.81
C ASN A 358 -18.98 2.51 -14.50
N MET A 359 -19.46 3.42 -13.65
CA MET A 359 -20.82 3.40 -13.11
C MET A 359 -21.91 3.52 -14.20
N THR A 360 -21.63 4.21 -15.30
CA THR A 360 -22.56 4.38 -16.43
C THR A 360 -22.80 3.09 -17.22
N ALA A 361 -21.87 2.13 -17.16
CA ALA A 361 -22.00 0.81 -17.78
C ALA A 361 -22.72 -0.20 -16.88
N MET A 362 -22.89 0.10 -15.59
CA MET A 362 -23.44 -0.83 -14.61
C MET A 362 -24.97 -0.95 -14.72
N SER A 363 -25.49 -2.11 -14.29
CA SER A 363 -26.93 -2.31 -14.09
C SER A 363 -27.48 -1.34 -13.01
N PRO A 364 -28.80 -1.03 -13.02
CA PRO A 364 -29.39 -0.16 -12.01
C PRO A 364 -29.16 -0.63 -10.56
N ASP A 365 -29.19 -1.94 -10.33
CA ASP A 365 -28.90 -2.55 -9.03
C ASP A 365 -27.47 -2.25 -8.55
N HIS A 366 -26.48 -2.50 -9.42
CA HIS A 366 -25.08 -2.20 -9.11
C HIS A 366 -24.85 -0.70 -8.84
N ARG A 367 -25.46 0.19 -9.62
CA ARG A 367 -25.35 1.64 -9.37
C ARG A 367 -25.87 2.01 -7.99
N SER A 368 -27.02 1.44 -7.59
CA SER A 368 -27.59 1.65 -6.26
C SER A 368 -26.63 1.16 -5.16
N ARG A 369 -26.07 -0.05 -5.30
CA ARG A 369 -25.08 -0.62 -4.38
C ARG A 369 -23.81 0.24 -4.27
N VAL A 370 -23.29 0.75 -5.39
CA VAL A 370 -22.13 1.67 -5.42
C VAL A 370 -22.43 2.94 -4.63
N ILE A 371 -23.54 3.62 -4.93
CA ILE A 371 -23.91 4.87 -4.24
C ILE A 371 -24.09 4.62 -2.74
N SER A 372 -24.74 3.51 -2.36
CA SER A 372 -24.93 3.11 -0.96
C SER A 372 -23.60 2.88 -0.26
N SER A 373 -22.70 2.10 -0.86
CA SER A 373 -21.38 1.77 -0.31
C SER A 373 -20.53 3.03 -0.12
N LEU A 374 -20.44 3.89 -1.14
CA LEU A 374 -19.72 5.17 -1.06
C LEU A 374 -20.30 6.10 0.01
N THR A 375 -21.63 6.18 0.12
CA THR A 375 -22.28 7.01 1.15
C THR A 375 -21.95 6.50 2.56
N ALA A 376 -21.94 5.18 2.74
CA ALA A 376 -21.55 4.57 4.01
C ALA A 376 -20.06 4.81 4.33
N ILE A 377 -19.16 4.65 3.35
CA ILE A 377 -17.72 4.94 3.51
C ILE A 377 -17.51 6.40 3.92
N GLN A 378 -18.19 7.33 3.26
CA GLN A 378 -18.15 8.75 3.61
C GLN A 378 -18.59 8.98 5.06
N ALA A 379 -19.73 8.43 5.48
CA ALA A 379 -20.23 8.61 6.84
C ALA A 379 -19.25 8.04 7.89
N ALA A 380 -18.74 6.82 7.67
CA ALA A 380 -17.81 6.17 8.59
C ALA A 380 -16.49 6.94 8.74
N THR A 381 -15.92 7.39 7.63
CA THR A 381 -14.66 8.16 7.64
C THR A 381 -14.84 9.56 8.21
N GLY A 382 -15.99 10.21 7.98
CA GLY A 382 -16.34 11.48 8.61
C GLY A 382 -16.47 11.36 10.13
N ASN A 383 -17.04 10.26 10.63
CA ASN A 383 -17.19 10.01 12.07
C ASN A 383 -15.87 9.64 12.75
N ALA A 384 -14.97 8.94 12.05
CA ALA A 384 -13.70 8.47 12.60
C ALA A 384 -12.57 9.51 12.56
N SER A 385 -12.73 10.59 11.78
CA SER A 385 -11.71 11.63 11.67
C SER A 385 -11.62 12.45 12.96
N ASN A 386 -10.41 12.53 13.51
CA ASN A 386 -10.07 13.30 14.71
C ASN A 386 -9.21 14.53 14.39
N SER A 387 -8.63 14.60 13.18
CA SER A 387 -7.89 15.75 12.69
C SER A 387 -8.05 15.92 11.18
N HIS A 388 -7.89 17.15 10.71
CA HIS A 388 -7.96 17.49 9.27
C HIS A 388 -6.92 16.79 8.40
N ASP A 389 -5.82 16.32 9.01
CA ASP A 389 -4.65 15.70 8.38
C ASP A 389 -4.56 14.18 8.59
N ASP A 390 -5.59 13.53 9.17
CA ASP A 390 -5.66 12.07 9.25
C ASP A 390 -6.26 11.43 7.98
N MET A 391 -5.96 10.15 7.75
CA MET A 391 -6.40 9.42 6.55
C MET A 391 -7.93 9.37 6.42
N SER A 392 -8.65 9.26 7.54
CA SER A 392 -10.11 9.29 7.57
C SER A 392 -10.64 10.62 6.98
N ALA A 393 -10.05 11.76 7.33
CA ALA A 393 -10.40 13.06 6.77
C ALA A 393 -10.13 13.14 5.27
N TYR A 394 -8.99 12.60 4.80
CA TYR A 394 -8.67 12.56 3.37
C TYR A 394 -9.70 11.72 2.59
N ILE A 395 -10.01 10.52 3.06
CA ILE A 395 -10.96 9.63 2.40
C ILE A 395 -12.36 10.23 2.43
N PHE A 396 -12.79 10.84 3.54
CA PHE A 396 -14.05 11.57 3.61
C PHE A 396 -14.19 12.63 2.51
N ARG A 397 -13.16 13.48 2.34
CA ARG A 397 -13.15 14.53 1.30
C ARG A 397 -13.17 13.94 -0.10
N LEU A 398 -12.38 12.91 -0.34
CA LEU A 398 -12.33 12.21 -1.63
C LEU A 398 -13.68 11.59 -1.98
N THR A 399 -14.26 10.81 -1.07
CA THR A 399 -15.55 10.14 -1.29
C THR A 399 -16.67 11.15 -1.49
N LYS A 400 -16.66 12.27 -0.77
CA LYS A 400 -17.61 13.39 -1.00
C LYS A 400 -17.54 13.89 -2.45
N HIS A 401 -16.34 14.20 -2.93
CA HIS A 401 -16.13 14.70 -4.29
C HIS A 401 -16.54 13.69 -5.36
N ILE A 402 -16.20 12.41 -5.16
CA ILE A 402 -16.57 11.31 -6.05
C ILE A 402 -18.10 11.14 -6.11
N LEU A 403 -18.79 11.20 -4.96
CA LEU A 403 -20.26 11.11 -4.89
C LEU A 403 -20.95 12.29 -5.57
N ASP A 404 -20.44 13.50 -5.39
CA ASP A 404 -20.99 14.70 -6.05
C ASP A 404 -20.84 14.60 -7.58
N SER A 405 -19.70 14.09 -8.05
CA SER A 405 -19.46 13.83 -9.47
C SER A 405 -20.40 12.77 -10.04
N ALA A 406 -20.62 11.66 -9.30
CA ALA A 406 -21.53 10.59 -9.67
C ALA A 406 -23.01 11.06 -9.78
N LYS A 407 -23.44 11.96 -8.89
CA LYS A 407 -24.79 12.57 -8.89
C LYS A 407 -24.98 13.58 -10.00
N ASN A 408 -23.91 14.28 -10.41
CA ASN A 408 -23.98 15.26 -11.49
C ASN A 408 -23.91 14.61 -12.88
N GLY A 409 -23.13 13.54 -13.05
CA GLY A 409 -23.06 12.77 -14.29
C GLY A 409 -24.36 12.00 -14.63
N THR A 410 -25.21 11.74 -13.63
CA THR A 410 -26.53 11.12 -13.81
C THR A 410 -27.63 12.11 -14.22
N ARG A 411 -27.40 13.42 -14.17
CA ARG A 411 -28.37 14.46 -14.59
C ARG A 411 -28.34 14.80 -16.09
N GLY A 412 -27.42 14.23 -16.87
CA GLY A 412 -27.21 14.55 -18.29
C GLY A 412 -27.69 13.52 -19.31
N LEU A 413 -28.46 12.51 -18.90
CA LEU A 413 -29.00 11.51 -19.84
C LEU A 413 -30.32 12.03 -20.45
N PRO A 414 -30.44 12.12 -21.79
CA PRO A 414 -31.73 12.37 -22.44
C PRO A 414 -32.72 11.24 -22.12
N ASP A 415 -33.99 11.59 -21.98
CA ASP A 415 -35.10 10.63 -21.86
C ASP A 415 -35.06 9.60 -23.02
N PRO A 416 -35.42 8.33 -22.78
CA PRO A 416 -35.37 7.28 -23.77
C PRO A 416 -36.62 7.34 -24.67
N ASP A 417 -36.87 8.47 -25.31
CA ASP A 417 -37.80 8.52 -26.42
C ASP A 417 -37.46 9.67 -27.38
N THR A 418 -37.41 9.33 -28.66
CA THR A 418 -37.30 10.19 -29.85
C THR A 418 -35.94 10.78 -30.21
N SER A 419 -35.11 10.00 -30.91
CA SER A 419 -34.58 10.43 -32.22
C SER A 419 -33.81 9.32 -32.92
N VAL A 420 -34.26 8.96 -34.12
CA VAL A 420 -33.53 8.17 -35.12
C VAL A 420 -32.27 8.94 -35.52
N VAL A 421 -31.09 8.32 -35.45
CA VAL A 421 -29.85 8.87 -36.00
C VAL A 421 -29.25 7.89 -37.01
N ASP A 422 -28.95 8.46 -38.20
CA ASP A 422 -28.45 7.86 -39.44
C ASP A 422 -27.07 7.16 -39.28
N PRO A 423 -26.81 6.01 -39.93
CA PRO A 423 -25.63 5.17 -39.66
C PRO A 423 -24.44 5.41 -40.61
N ALA A 424 -24.08 6.65 -40.94
CA ALA A 424 -22.91 6.90 -41.80
C ALA A 424 -22.27 8.27 -41.57
N GLY A 425 -21.20 8.31 -40.77
CA GLY A 425 -20.32 9.46 -40.74
C GLY A 425 -19.53 9.57 -39.44
N LEU A 426 -18.22 9.77 -39.58
CA LEU A 426 -17.22 9.99 -38.53
C LEU A 426 -16.62 8.71 -37.93
N ALA A 427 -15.91 7.97 -38.76
CA ALA A 427 -14.68 7.33 -38.31
C ALA A 427 -13.61 8.40 -38.18
N PRO A 428 -12.92 8.46 -37.04
CA PRO A 428 -11.49 8.67 -37.08
C PRO A 428 -10.78 7.41 -36.54
N GLU A 429 -9.74 6.99 -37.25
CA GLU A 429 -8.82 5.92 -36.83
C GLU A 429 -8.08 6.38 -35.57
N TRP A 430 -8.29 5.69 -34.45
CA TRP A 430 -7.49 5.88 -33.23
C TRP A 430 -7.16 4.52 -32.61
N THR A 431 -5.86 4.25 -32.53
CA THR A 431 -5.28 3.09 -31.84
C THR A 431 -5.37 3.29 -30.32
N VAL A 432 -5.93 2.30 -29.62
CA VAL A 432 -6.06 2.29 -28.16
C VAL A 432 -4.72 1.84 -27.55
N SER A 433 -4.03 2.71 -26.82
CA SER A 433 -2.86 2.29 -26.03
C SER A 433 -3.30 1.74 -24.67
N SER A 434 -2.85 0.54 -24.35
CA SER A 434 -3.10 -0.07 -23.04
C SER A 434 -2.25 0.59 -21.95
N THR A 435 -2.65 0.52 -20.68
CA THR A 435 -1.87 0.99 -19.52
C THR A 435 -0.40 0.48 -19.55
N SER A 436 -0.15 -0.65 -20.19
CA SER A 436 1.18 -1.24 -20.40
C SER A 436 2.04 -0.52 -21.46
N GLU A 437 1.47 0.15 -22.47
CA GLU A 437 2.22 0.96 -23.46
C GLU A 437 2.71 2.27 -22.86
N ILE A 438 1.92 2.88 -21.99
CA ILE A 438 2.27 4.13 -21.30
C ILE A 438 3.40 3.90 -20.29
N ILE A 439 3.38 2.75 -19.60
CA ILE A 439 4.48 2.30 -18.71
C ILE A 439 5.75 1.99 -19.51
N ARG A 440 5.64 1.48 -20.75
CA ARG A 440 6.81 1.19 -21.60
C ARG A 440 7.47 2.45 -22.17
N GLU A 441 6.67 3.42 -22.63
CA GLU A 441 7.19 4.59 -23.36
C GLU A 441 7.73 5.69 -22.44
N GLN A 442 7.24 5.81 -21.20
CA GLN A 442 7.62 6.92 -20.31
C GLN A 442 8.62 6.58 -19.20
N LEU A 443 8.83 5.30 -18.87
CA LEU A 443 9.69 4.91 -17.74
C LEU A 443 11.09 4.37 -18.11
N TRP A 444 11.39 4.13 -19.40
CA TRP A 444 12.63 3.41 -19.78
C TRP A 444 13.50 4.07 -20.86
N HIS A 445 13.21 5.28 -21.31
CA HIS A 445 14.16 6.01 -22.16
C HIS A 445 15.23 6.72 -21.32
N HIS A 446 16.29 5.96 -20.99
CA HIS A 446 17.61 6.58 -20.86
C HIS A 446 18.03 7.12 -22.22
N THR A 447 17.77 8.39 -22.49
CA THR A 447 18.54 9.12 -23.50
C THR A 447 19.91 9.41 -22.88
N PRO A 448 21.03 9.01 -23.52
CA PRO A 448 22.35 9.35 -22.99
C PRO A 448 22.52 10.86 -23.02
N VAL A 449 22.70 11.47 -21.83
CA VAL A 449 23.02 12.89 -21.72
C VAL A 449 24.44 13.10 -22.25
N SER A 450 24.53 13.66 -23.45
CA SER A 450 25.76 14.25 -23.97
C SER A 450 26.21 15.40 -23.06
N ALA A 451 27.51 15.44 -22.74
CA ALA A 451 28.13 16.41 -21.83
C ALA A 451 27.84 17.89 -22.20
N PRO A 452 27.74 18.80 -21.22
CA PRO A 452 27.36 20.19 -21.47
C PRO A 452 28.51 21.00 -22.07
N GLN A 453 28.20 21.75 -23.15
CA GLN A 453 29.00 22.89 -23.62
C GLN A 453 28.54 24.18 -22.90
N PRO A 454 29.43 25.18 -22.68
CA PRO A 454 29.20 26.25 -21.72
C PRO A 454 28.42 27.46 -22.30
N TYR A 455 27.50 27.95 -21.46
CA TYR A 455 26.89 29.28 -21.33
C TYR A 455 26.86 30.26 -22.52
N ALA A 456 25.65 30.65 -22.91
CA ALA A 456 25.36 31.98 -23.44
C ALA A 456 24.09 32.54 -22.77
N TYR A 457 24.27 33.65 -22.07
CA TYR A 457 23.25 34.44 -21.40
C TYR A 457 22.54 35.34 -22.43
N ASN A 458 21.20 35.42 -22.42
CA ASN A 458 20.46 36.57 -22.92
C ASN A 458 18.98 36.58 -22.46
N PRO A 459 18.33 37.75 -22.42
CA PRO A 459 17.39 38.12 -21.36
C PRO A 459 15.90 37.91 -21.70
N VAL A 460 15.10 37.88 -20.64
CA VAL A 460 13.65 37.67 -20.58
C VAL A 460 12.85 38.79 -21.28
N PRO A 461 11.82 38.45 -22.07
CA PRO A 461 10.66 39.31 -22.28
C PRO A 461 9.48 38.86 -21.40
N GLN A 462 8.94 39.79 -20.61
CA GLN A 462 7.67 39.63 -19.89
C GLN A 462 6.49 39.62 -20.88
N VAL A 463 5.59 38.64 -20.81
CA VAL A 463 4.18 38.80 -21.24
C VAL A 463 3.23 37.88 -20.44
N GLN A 464 2.30 38.56 -19.75
CA GLN A 464 0.91 38.26 -19.35
C GLN A 464 0.52 36.99 -18.57
N GLU A 465 0.07 37.26 -17.35
CA GLU A 465 -0.86 36.45 -16.56
C GLU A 465 -2.09 36.03 -17.39
N SER A 466 -2.31 34.73 -17.51
CA SER A 466 -3.60 34.12 -17.80
C SER A 466 -3.95 33.14 -16.69
N GLN A 467 -5.20 33.20 -16.25
CA GLN A 467 -5.74 32.50 -15.08
C GLN A 467 -5.60 30.96 -15.23
N ALA A 468 -4.87 30.33 -14.31
CA ALA A 468 -4.85 28.88 -14.14
C ALA A 468 -6.02 28.42 -13.25
N PRO A 469 -6.78 27.37 -13.60
CA PRO A 469 -7.93 26.93 -12.80
C PRO A 469 -7.54 25.92 -11.70
N LEU A 470 -7.92 26.24 -10.46
CA LEU A 470 -8.45 25.42 -9.35
C LEU A 470 -7.78 24.09 -8.89
N LEU A 471 -6.82 23.52 -9.61
CA LEU A 471 -6.14 22.26 -9.25
C LEU A 471 -4.99 22.46 -8.25
N ASP A 472 -4.35 23.63 -8.26
CA ASP A 472 -3.21 23.96 -7.38
C ASP A 472 -3.63 24.22 -5.91
N ALA A 473 -4.94 24.34 -5.64
CA ALA A 473 -5.46 24.65 -4.31
C ALA A 473 -5.83 23.41 -3.48
N LEU A 474 -5.76 22.20 -4.05
CA LEU A 474 -6.15 20.95 -3.37
C LEU A 474 -4.96 20.09 -2.90
N PHE A 475 -3.73 20.39 -3.33
CA PHE A 475 -2.55 19.55 -3.11
C PHE A 475 -1.26 20.37 -2.95
N PRO A 476 -0.57 20.36 -1.79
CA PRO A 476 0.76 20.94 -1.68
C PRO A 476 1.81 19.92 -2.15
N ALA A 477 2.08 19.87 -3.47
CA ALA A 477 3.38 19.59 -4.11
C ALA A 477 3.17 19.39 -5.64
N PRO A 478 3.89 20.11 -6.52
CA PRO A 478 3.69 20.06 -7.98
C PRO A 478 4.21 18.80 -8.71
N ASP A 479 4.84 17.85 -8.01
CA ASP A 479 5.70 16.84 -8.66
C ASP A 479 5.30 15.36 -8.39
N ASP A 480 4.09 15.07 -7.89
CA ASP A 480 3.62 13.69 -7.70
C ASP A 480 3.05 13.10 -9.01
N ASP A 481 3.95 12.65 -9.90
CA ASP A 481 3.64 11.95 -11.16
C ASP A 481 3.02 10.54 -10.97
N ILE A 482 2.81 10.09 -9.73
CA ILE A 482 2.23 8.76 -9.46
C ILE A 482 0.77 8.65 -9.91
N TRP A 483 0.03 9.76 -9.84
CA TRP A 483 -1.37 9.79 -10.25
C TRP A 483 -1.54 9.88 -11.76
N ARG A 484 -0.54 10.38 -12.51
CA ARG A 484 -0.53 10.34 -13.98
C ARG A 484 -0.25 8.95 -14.54
N LEU A 485 0.39 8.07 -13.75
CA LEU A 485 0.60 6.66 -14.11
C LEU A 485 -0.60 5.76 -13.76
N LEU A 486 -1.36 6.10 -12.72
CA LEU A 486 -2.65 5.47 -12.38
C LEU A 486 -3.85 6.07 -13.15
N ILE A 487 -3.66 7.26 -13.70
CA ILE A 487 -4.60 7.99 -14.54
C ILE A 487 -3.79 8.51 -15.73
N PRO A 488 -3.60 7.70 -16.79
CA PRO A 488 -3.32 8.31 -18.06
C PRO A 488 -4.54 9.15 -18.45
N ASP A 489 -4.34 10.21 -19.25
CA ASP A 489 -5.43 10.84 -19.99
C ASP A 489 -6.03 9.78 -20.94
N THR A 490 -6.87 8.91 -20.41
CA THR A 490 -7.59 7.91 -21.17
C THR A 490 -8.88 8.57 -21.63
N GLY A 491 -8.83 9.01 -22.89
CA GLY A 491 -10.00 9.38 -23.66
C GLY A 491 -11.12 8.37 -23.43
N GLN A 492 -12.32 8.93 -23.32
CA GLN A 492 -13.59 8.24 -23.11
C GLN A 492 -13.70 6.90 -23.85
N LEU A 493 -14.25 5.89 -23.17
CA LEU A 493 -14.77 4.69 -23.82
C LEU A 493 -15.69 5.10 -24.99
N PRO A 494 -15.60 4.44 -26.16
CA PRO A 494 -16.57 4.68 -27.22
C PRO A 494 -17.96 4.26 -26.71
N THR A 495 -18.83 5.26 -26.55
CA THR A 495 -20.18 5.19 -25.99
C THR A 495 -21.09 4.17 -26.71
N GLY A 496 -20.69 3.67 -27.88
CA GLY A 496 -21.48 2.78 -28.73
C GLY A 496 -21.56 1.31 -28.28
N GLN A 497 -20.59 0.77 -27.52
CA GLN A 497 -20.57 -0.66 -27.19
C GLN A 497 -21.00 -1.00 -25.75
N LEU A 498 -20.97 -0.03 -24.84
CA LEU A 498 -21.53 -0.19 -23.48
C LEU A 498 -23.05 -0.05 -23.44
N ALA A 499 -23.64 0.65 -24.42
CA ALA A 499 -25.09 0.79 -24.55
C ALA A 499 -25.81 -0.53 -24.93
N GLN A 500 -25.09 -1.50 -25.52
CA GLN A 500 -25.66 -2.81 -25.86
C GLN A 500 -25.80 -3.77 -24.66
N LEU A 501 -25.10 -3.50 -23.55
CA LEU A 501 -25.19 -4.31 -22.31
C LEU A 501 -26.45 -4.01 -21.49
N ALA A 502 -27.14 -2.90 -21.77
CA ALA A 502 -28.38 -2.50 -21.07
C ALA A 502 -29.65 -3.15 -21.65
N GLY A 503 -29.51 -4.05 -22.63
CA GLY A 503 -30.61 -4.76 -23.27
C GLY A 503 -30.85 -6.17 -22.70
N PHE A 504 -31.13 -6.27 -21.40
CA PHE A 504 -31.86 -7.38 -20.77
C PHE A 504 -32.70 -6.89 -19.60
#